data_AF-A0A2E0CU00-F1
#
_entry.id   AF-A0A2E0CU00-F1
#
_cell.length_a   1.000
_cell.length_b   1.000
_cell.length_c   1.000
_cell.angle_alpha   90.00
_cell.angle_beta   90.00
_cell.angle_gamma   90.00
#
_symmetry.space_group_name_H-M   'P 1'
#
loop_
_entity.id
_entity.type
_entity.pdbx_description
1 polymer ?
#
loop_
_entity_poly.entity_id
_entity_poly.type
_entity_poly.pdbx_seq_one_letter_code
_entity_poly.pdbx_strand_id
1 'polypeptide(L)'
;MSKLRYLTSGESHGQGLTVIVEGIPADLNISENYIEHHMARRQKGYGSGGRMKIEKDKALIKSGVRHGKTLGSPIALWIENKDFENWNEAMSIEEVADDVDKKVFTKVVPGHADFPGALKYNQTDLRNILERASARETASRVAAGSIARKFLEFFGISIHSRVISIGSESSQKLNYENIDWEFIESSEVRANDLESEVKFKKEIDLAKSQRTTVGGIFQIITCGVPVGLGSHVHWDRKLDGQIGQSILSINAVKGVEIGNGFENTTKKGKDVHDVIIPDKNNVKNFKHISNHAGGIEGGMTNGEPIIVNVAIKPIATMTKPLPSVDINTGEIVEAAYNRSDICQVSRACPIGESMIALTLANSFLEKFGGDSMLEIQTNYTSFIKTHKNFGSK
;
A
#
# COMPACT_ATOMS: atom_id res chain seq x y z
N MET A 1 -4.97 -19.97 -14.21
CA MET A 1 -5.90 -19.29 -13.29
C MET A 1 -5.86 -17.80 -13.61
N SER A 2 -6.98 -17.16 -13.94
CA SER A 2 -6.98 -15.79 -14.47
C SER A 2 -7.19 -14.68 -13.44
N LYS A 3 -7.36 -15.01 -12.16
CA LYS A 3 -7.68 -14.04 -11.11
C LYS A 3 -6.79 -14.24 -9.89
N LEU A 4 -6.07 -13.19 -9.50
CA LEU A 4 -5.35 -13.12 -8.25
C LEU A 4 -6.30 -12.61 -7.16
N ARG A 5 -6.33 -13.29 -6.02
CA ARG A 5 -7.02 -12.81 -4.83
C ARG A 5 -6.18 -13.09 -3.59
N TYR A 6 -6.45 -12.32 -2.55
CA TYR A 6 -5.82 -12.53 -1.25
C TYR A 6 -6.81 -12.21 -0.14
N LEU A 7 -6.60 -12.84 1.00
CA LEU A 7 -7.34 -12.61 2.23
C LEU A 7 -6.34 -12.38 3.36
N THR A 8 -6.66 -11.44 4.24
CA THR A 8 -5.89 -11.17 5.45
C THR A 8 -6.79 -11.44 6.66
N SER A 9 -6.22 -12.01 7.71
CA SER A 9 -6.89 -12.19 9.00
C SER A 9 -5.90 -11.92 10.14
N GLY A 10 -6.44 -11.79 11.34
CA GLY A 10 -5.70 -11.50 12.55
C GLY A 10 -5.90 -10.08 13.06
N GLU A 11 -5.81 -9.98 14.37
CA GLU A 11 -6.00 -8.81 15.20
C GLU A 11 -4.65 -8.18 15.58
N SER A 12 -4.66 -6.89 15.91
CA SER A 12 -3.44 -6.14 16.23
C SER A 12 -2.66 -6.76 17.38
N HIS A 13 -3.35 -7.24 18.40
CA HIS A 13 -2.77 -7.88 19.58
C HIS A 13 -3.19 -9.35 19.75
N GLY A 14 -3.73 -9.99 18.69
CA GLY A 14 -3.94 -11.44 18.67
C GLY A 14 -2.62 -12.21 18.49
N GLN A 15 -2.66 -13.54 18.42
CA GLN A 15 -1.48 -14.41 18.27
C GLN A 15 -0.60 -14.08 17.05
N GLY A 16 -1.22 -13.62 15.98
CA GLY A 16 -0.53 -13.28 14.74
C GLY A 16 -1.52 -12.97 13.63
N LEU A 17 -0.97 -12.75 12.44
CA LEU A 17 -1.73 -12.48 11.23
C LEU A 17 -1.56 -13.66 10.27
N THR A 18 -2.65 -14.02 9.60
CA THR A 18 -2.63 -15.01 8.51
C THR A 18 -2.94 -14.32 7.18
N VAL A 19 -2.27 -14.78 6.13
CA VAL A 19 -2.51 -14.32 4.76
C VAL A 19 -2.67 -15.52 3.86
N ILE A 20 -3.68 -15.50 3.00
CA ILE A 20 -3.81 -16.47 1.91
C ILE A 20 -3.72 -15.69 0.61
N VAL A 21 -2.79 -16.07 -0.27
CA VAL A 21 -2.67 -15.55 -1.63
C VAL A 21 -2.97 -16.68 -2.60
N GLU A 22 -3.93 -16.47 -3.50
CA GLU A 22 -4.40 -17.47 -4.46
C GLU A 22 -4.41 -16.87 -5.88
N GLY A 23 -4.03 -17.68 -6.88
CA GLY A 23 -3.92 -17.26 -8.28
C GLY A 23 -2.49 -16.89 -8.71
N ILE A 24 -1.48 -17.11 -7.86
CA ILE A 24 -0.07 -17.00 -8.26
C ILE A 24 0.31 -18.24 -9.06
N PRO A 25 0.90 -18.11 -10.27
CA PRO A 25 1.28 -19.24 -11.11
C PRO A 25 2.36 -20.11 -10.48
N ALA A 26 2.49 -21.35 -10.95
CA ALA A 26 3.60 -22.23 -10.56
C ALA A 26 4.95 -21.73 -11.11
N ASP A 27 6.04 -22.13 -10.46
CA ASP A 27 7.44 -21.84 -10.83
C ASP A 27 7.94 -20.41 -10.61
N LEU A 28 7.24 -19.58 -9.83
CA LEU A 28 7.79 -18.29 -9.38
C LEU A 28 8.78 -18.51 -8.23
N ASN A 29 10.01 -18.02 -8.38
CA ASN A 29 11.01 -18.04 -7.30
C ASN A 29 10.61 -17.08 -6.17
N ILE A 30 10.46 -17.59 -4.96
CA ILE A 30 10.09 -16.80 -3.78
C ILE A 30 10.74 -17.37 -2.51
N SER A 31 11.13 -16.48 -1.59
CA SER A 31 11.71 -16.85 -0.30
C SER A 31 11.19 -15.94 0.81
N GLU A 32 11.22 -16.43 2.05
CA GLU A 32 10.88 -15.63 3.23
C GLU A 32 11.77 -14.39 3.35
N ASN A 33 13.06 -14.50 3.03
CA ASN A 33 14.00 -13.36 3.07
C ASN A 33 13.58 -12.22 2.12
N TYR A 34 13.07 -12.56 0.94
CA TYR A 34 12.57 -11.56 0.00
C TYR A 34 11.33 -10.85 0.56
N ILE A 35 10.41 -11.60 1.18
CA ILE A 35 9.21 -11.02 1.82
C ILE A 35 9.61 -10.13 3.01
N GLU A 36 10.53 -10.62 3.85
CA GLU A 36 11.05 -9.92 5.03
C GLU A 36 11.69 -8.58 4.67
N HIS A 37 12.41 -8.49 3.54
CA HIS A 37 12.97 -7.22 3.06
C HIS A 37 11.90 -6.13 2.93
N HIS A 38 10.75 -6.43 2.31
CA HIS A 38 9.67 -5.46 2.15
C HIS A 38 8.91 -5.20 3.45
N MET A 39 8.75 -6.22 4.30
CA MET A 39 8.16 -6.03 5.63
C MET A 39 9.02 -5.11 6.51
N ALA A 40 10.34 -5.26 6.46
CA ALA A 40 11.28 -4.38 7.16
C ALA A 40 11.17 -2.93 6.66
N ARG A 41 11.01 -2.71 5.35
CA ARG A 41 10.76 -1.36 4.79
C ARG A 41 9.52 -0.71 5.41
N ARG A 42 8.45 -1.47 5.65
CA ARG A 42 7.20 -0.99 6.32
C ARG A 42 7.41 -0.51 7.76
N GLN A 43 8.46 -0.99 8.43
CA GLN A 43 8.77 -0.66 9.83
C GLN A 43 9.68 0.58 9.96
N LYS A 44 10.32 1.04 8.88
CA LYS A 44 11.23 2.20 8.87
C LYS A 44 10.47 3.52 8.68
N GLY A 45 10.84 4.55 9.44
CA GLY A 45 10.31 5.90 9.29
C GLY A 45 10.51 6.77 10.53
N TYR A 46 11.04 7.98 10.36
CA TYR A 46 11.12 8.99 11.41
C TYR A 46 9.72 9.37 11.90
N GLY A 47 9.58 9.58 13.21
CA GLY A 47 8.27 9.81 13.83
C GLY A 47 7.47 8.54 14.12
N SER A 48 8.05 7.34 13.95
CA SER A 48 7.44 6.09 14.39
C SER A 48 7.52 5.90 15.92
N GLY A 49 6.51 5.22 16.47
CA GLY A 49 6.34 4.90 17.87
C GLY A 49 7.07 3.63 18.31
N GLY A 50 7.03 3.37 19.62
CA GLY A 50 7.84 2.32 20.27
C GLY A 50 7.60 0.90 19.75
N ARG A 51 6.39 0.56 19.29
CA ARG A 51 6.04 -0.79 18.83
C ARG A 51 6.92 -1.29 17.68
N MET A 52 7.38 -0.40 16.80
CA MET A 52 8.26 -0.79 15.69
C MET A 52 9.69 -1.16 16.13
N LYS A 53 10.07 -0.85 17.38
CA LYS A 53 11.34 -1.32 17.98
C LYS A 53 11.22 -2.72 18.57
N ILE A 54 10.00 -3.18 18.85
CA ILE A 54 9.70 -4.47 19.51
C ILE A 54 9.38 -5.53 18.46
N GLU A 55 8.48 -5.19 17.53
CA GLU A 55 8.04 -6.10 16.47
C GLU A 55 9.15 -6.26 15.41
N LYS A 56 9.46 -7.50 15.05
CA LYS A 56 10.27 -7.83 13.86
C LYS A 56 9.39 -8.64 12.93
N ASP A 57 8.78 -7.95 11.99
CA ASP A 57 7.80 -8.55 11.09
C ASP A 57 8.47 -9.58 10.18
N LYS A 58 8.11 -10.85 10.37
CA LYS A 58 8.53 -11.96 9.50
C LYS A 58 7.31 -12.76 9.08
N ALA A 59 7.15 -12.95 7.77
CA ALA A 59 6.12 -13.82 7.21
C ALA A 59 6.71 -15.21 6.94
N LEU A 60 6.22 -16.21 7.67
CA LEU A 60 6.58 -17.61 7.48
C LEU A 60 5.69 -18.23 6.39
N ILE A 61 6.29 -18.90 5.41
CA ILE A 61 5.55 -19.58 4.36
C ILE A 61 5.10 -20.95 4.88
N LYS A 62 3.78 -21.18 4.91
CA LYS A 62 3.16 -22.41 5.43
C LYS A 62 2.63 -23.34 4.35
N SER A 63 2.35 -22.84 3.14
CA SER A 63 1.90 -23.65 2.01
C SER A 63 2.25 -22.98 0.68
N GLY A 64 1.97 -23.68 -0.43
CA GLY A 64 2.01 -23.10 -1.78
C GLY A 64 3.41 -22.87 -2.36
N VAL A 65 4.46 -23.14 -1.60
CA VAL A 65 5.86 -23.03 -2.04
C VAL A 65 6.61 -24.31 -1.67
N ARG A 66 7.40 -24.84 -2.62
CA ARG A 66 8.28 -25.99 -2.42
C ARG A 66 9.61 -25.73 -3.12
N HIS A 67 10.72 -25.98 -2.42
CA HIS A 67 12.08 -25.75 -2.95
C HIS A 67 12.30 -24.32 -3.50
N GLY A 68 11.73 -23.32 -2.83
CA GLY A 68 11.86 -21.90 -3.22
C GLY A 68 11.00 -21.49 -4.41
N LYS A 69 10.08 -22.33 -4.88
CA LYS A 69 9.19 -22.06 -6.01
C LYS A 69 7.73 -22.22 -5.65
N THR A 70 6.88 -21.36 -6.19
CA THR A 70 5.43 -21.49 -6.06
C THR A 70 4.92 -22.73 -6.79
N LEU A 71 3.86 -23.33 -6.25
CA LEU A 71 3.24 -24.55 -6.78
C LEU A 71 1.99 -24.29 -7.63
N GLY A 72 1.51 -23.05 -7.71
CA GLY A 72 0.19 -22.71 -8.27
C GLY A 72 -0.96 -22.87 -7.27
N SER A 73 -0.79 -23.68 -6.22
CA SER A 73 -1.74 -23.79 -5.11
C SER A 73 -1.70 -22.54 -4.19
N PRO A 74 -2.75 -22.29 -3.37
CA PRO A 74 -2.76 -21.17 -2.43
C PRO A 74 -1.54 -21.12 -1.51
N ILE A 75 -0.96 -19.92 -1.37
CA ILE A 75 0.18 -19.64 -0.51
C ILE A 75 -0.35 -19.08 0.82
N ALA A 76 -0.18 -19.83 1.90
CA ALA A 76 -0.48 -19.37 3.25
C ALA A 76 0.78 -18.78 3.90
N LEU A 77 0.63 -17.61 4.52
CA LEU A 77 1.67 -16.93 5.29
C LEU A 77 1.21 -16.74 6.73
N TRP A 78 2.13 -16.89 7.68
CA TRP A 78 1.91 -16.60 9.10
C TRP A 78 2.88 -15.50 9.57
N ILE A 79 2.36 -14.46 10.21
CA ILE A 79 3.16 -13.38 10.81
C ILE A 79 2.86 -13.34 12.30
N GLU A 80 3.83 -13.71 13.12
CA GLU A 80 3.66 -13.73 14.58
C GLU A 80 3.59 -12.30 15.15
N ASN A 81 2.72 -12.10 16.15
CA ASN A 81 2.68 -10.89 16.96
C ASN A 81 3.41 -11.16 18.27
N LYS A 82 4.60 -10.57 18.45
CA LYS A 82 5.39 -10.79 19.68
C LYS A 82 4.72 -10.19 20.91
N ASP A 83 3.96 -9.12 20.72
CA ASP A 83 3.27 -8.45 21.82
C ASP A 83 2.13 -9.32 22.39
N PHE A 84 1.69 -10.40 21.72
CA PHE A 84 0.62 -11.26 22.21
C PHE A 84 0.87 -11.80 23.64
N GLU A 85 2.13 -11.98 24.05
CA GLU A 85 2.47 -12.37 25.43
C GLU A 85 1.88 -11.40 26.48
N ASN A 86 1.74 -10.11 26.15
CA ASN A 86 1.16 -9.08 27.03
C ASN A 86 -0.38 -8.96 26.90
N TRP A 87 -0.99 -9.76 26.02
CA TRP A 87 -2.40 -9.67 25.64
C TRP A 87 -3.11 -11.02 25.66
N ASN A 88 -2.44 -12.09 26.08
CA ASN A 88 -2.93 -13.47 26.06
C ASN A 88 -4.31 -13.63 26.73
N GLU A 89 -4.53 -12.99 27.88
CA GLU A 89 -5.81 -13.04 28.59
C GLU A 89 -6.86 -12.13 27.93
N ALA A 90 -6.52 -10.86 27.67
CA ALA A 90 -7.45 -9.89 27.07
C ALA A 90 -7.88 -10.26 25.63
N MET A 91 -7.04 -11.00 24.90
CA MET A 91 -7.28 -11.48 23.54
C MET A 91 -7.44 -13.01 23.50
N SER A 92 -7.81 -13.63 24.62
CA SER A 92 -8.10 -15.06 24.69
C SER A 92 -9.18 -15.44 23.69
N ILE A 93 -9.02 -16.59 23.05
CA ILE A 93 -10.04 -17.20 22.18
C ILE A 93 -11.12 -17.94 22.99
N GLU A 94 -10.78 -18.30 24.23
CA GLU A 94 -11.67 -18.97 25.18
C GLU A 94 -12.27 -17.95 26.15
N GLU A 95 -13.38 -18.32 26.80
CA GLU A 95 -13.93 -17.54 27.91
C GLU A 95 -12.89 -17.35 29.02
N VAL A 96 -12.83 -16.14 29.56
CA VAL A 96 -11.95 -15.79 30.68
C VAL A 96 -12.78 -15.45 31.91
N ALA A 97 -12.20 -15.67 33.08
CA ALA A 97 -12.84 -15.32 34.34
C ALA A 97 -13.15 -13.81 34.43
N ASP A 98 -14.12 -13.44 35.27
CA ASP A 98 -14.59 -12.06 35.39
C ASP A 98 -13.56 -11.10 36.01
N ASP A 99 -12.55 -11.63 36.71
CA ASP A 99 -11.47 -10.89 37.35
C ASP A 99 -10.29 -10.58 36.43
N VAL A 100 -10.29 -11.08 35.19
CA VAL A 100 -9.29 -10.77 34.17
C VAL A 100 -9.43 -9.34 33.65
N ASP A 101 -8.31 -8.62 33.50
CA ASP A 101 -8.29 -7.35 32.80
C ASP A 101 -8.49 -7.55 31.29
N LYS A 102 -9.75 -7.48 30.86
CA LYS A 102 -10.15 -7.56 29.44
C LYS A 102 -9.69 -6.35 28.62
N LYS A 103 -9.04 -5.34 29.24
CA LYS A 103 -8.58 -4.10 28.60
C LYS A 103 -9.69 -3.37 27.84
N VAL A 104 -10.88 -3.36 28.46
CA VAL A 104 -12.11 -2.78 27.91
C VAL A 104 -11.88 -1.34 27.47
N PHE A 105 -12.40 -1.01 26.29
CA PHE A 105 -12.17 0.27 25.65
C PHE A 105 -13.50 0.92 25.26
N THR A 106 -13.87 2.06 25.86
CA THR A 106 -15.19 2.69 25.64
C THR A 106 -15.12 4.12 25.10
N LYS A 107 -13.93 4.74 25.14
CA LYS A 107 -13.71 6.13 24.72
C LYS A 107 -13.45 6.19 23.22
N VAL A 108 -14.37 6.82 22.48
CA VAL A 108 -14.24 6.95 21.02
C VAL A 108 -12.98 7.74 20.66
N VAL A 109 -12.27 7.36 19.60
CA VAL A 109 -11.21 8.19 19.02
C VAL A 109 -11.74 8.86 17.73
N PRO A 110 -11.90 10.20 17.71
CA PRO A 110 -12.34 10.91 16.51
C PRO A 110 -11.48 10.62 15.29
N GLY A 111 -12.12 10.22 14.19
CA GLY A 111 -11.44 9.82 12.97
C GLY A 111 -10.91 8.38 12.95
N HIS A 112 -11.13 7.58 13.99
CA HIS A 112 -10.91 6.13 13.94
C HIS A 112 -12.20 5.38 13.54
N ALA A 113 -12.12 4.05 13.44
CA ALA A 113 -13.26 3.19 13.11
C ALA A 113 -14.23 2.98 14.29
N ASP A 114 -13.87 3.44 15.49
CA ASP A 114 -14.49 3.05 16.75
C ASP A 114 -16.01 3.27 16.75
N PHE A 115 -16.45 4.52 16.54
CA PHE A 115 -17.88 4.87 16.57
C PHE A 115 -18.71 4.15 15.50
N PRO A 116 -18.40 4.28 14.18
CA PRO A 116 -19.20 3.60 13.16
C PRO A 116 -19.11 2.08 13.28
N GLY A 117 -17.96 1.54 13.72
CA GLY A 117 -17.77 0.11 13.90
C GLY A 117 -18.59 -0.44 15.07
N ALA A 118 -18.58 0.25 16.21
CA ALA A 118 -19.32 -0.17 17.39
C ALA A 118 -20.83 -0.24 17.12
N LEU A 119 -21.38 0.81 16.51
CA LEU A 119 -22.80 0.80 16.12
C LEU A 119 -23.11 -0.26 15.06
N LYS A 120 -22.21 -0.45 14.08
CA LYS A 120 -22.40 -1.44 13.02
C LYS A 120 -22.43 -2.88 13.53
N TYR A 121 -21.59 -3.19 14.51
CA TYR A 121 -21.42 -4.55 15.04
C TYR A 121 -22.05 -4.74 16.43
N ASN A 122 -22.84 -3.77 16.89
CA ASN A 122 -23.50 -3.77 18.20
C ASN A 122 -22.53 -4.09 19.35
N GLN A 123 -21.40 -3.38 19.40
CA GLN A 123 -20.35 -3.57 20.40
C GLN A 123 -20.34 -2.43 21.41
N THR A 124 -20.27 -2.76 22.70
CA THR A 124 -20.08 -1.81 23.81
C THR A 124 -18.61 -1.68 24.23
N ASP A 125 -17.78 -2.63 23.81
CA ASP A 125 -16.32 -2.58 23.89
C ASP A 125 -15.74 -2.30 22.49
N LEU A 126 -15.18 -1.10 22.35
CA LEU A 126 -14.56 -0.61 21.13
C LEU A 126 -13.26 -1.36 20.78
N ARG A 127 -12.68 -2.14 21.71
CA ARG A 127 -11.50 -2.98 21.43
C ARG A 127 -11.78 -3.96 20.30
N ASN A 128 -12.97 -4.56 20.29
CA ASN A 128 -13.40 -5.50 19.25
C ASN A 128 -13.37 -4.90 17.84
N ILE A 129 -13.47 -3.57 17.73
CA ILE A 129 -13.35 -2.85 16.46
C ILE A 129 -11.90 -2.46 16.19
N LEU A 130 -11.24 -1.86 17.19
CA LEU A 130 -9.88 -1.36 17.13
C LEU A 130 -8.90 -2.42 16.64
N GLU A 131 -9.00 -3.63 17.19
CA GLU A 131 -8.03 -4.71 16.95
C GLU A 131 -7.92 -5.06 15.46
N ARG A 132 -9.04 -5.10 14.74
CA ARG A 132 -9.06 -5.38 13.30
C ARG A 132 -8.89 -4.13 12.44
N ALA A 133 -9.39 -2.98 12.89
CA ALA A 133 -9.24 -1.70 12.18
C ALA A 133 -7.81 -1.13 12.24
N SER A 134 -6.98 -1.67 13.12
CA SER A 134 -5.58 -1.29 13.28
C SER A 134 -4.79 -1.45 11.99
N ALA A 135 -3.89 -0.49 11.73
CA ALA A 135 -2.94 -0.57 10.61
C ALA A 135 -1.93 -1.72 10.74
N ARG A 136 -1.94 -2.49 11.84
CA ARG A 136 -1.15 -3.73 11.96
C ARG A 136 -1.47 -4.71 10.83
N GLU A 137 -2.73 -4.77 10.40
CA GLU A 137 -3.18 -5.60 9.26
C GLU A 137 -2.38 -5.33 7.98
N THR A 138 -1.84 -4.11 7.80
CA THR A 138 -1.06 -3.79 6.60
C THR A 138 0.25 -4.57 6.49
N ALA A 139 0.74 -5.20 7.58
CA ALA A 139 1.83 -6.18 7.50
C ALA A 139 1.45 -7.37 6.62
N SER A 140 0.19 -7.84 6.71
CA SER A 140 -0.37 -8.89 5.85
C SER A 140 -0.43 -8.45 4.39
N ARG A 141 -0.84 -7.20 4.14
CA ARG A 141 -0.88 -6.63 2.77
C ARG A 141 0.50 -6.54 2.14
N VAL A 142 1.51 -6.13 2.92
CA VAL A 142 2.90 -6.10 2.46
C VAL A 142 3.42 -7.51 2.19
N ALA A 143 3.10 -8.49 3.04
CA ALA A 143 3.51 -9.87 2.81
C ALA A 143 2.90 -10.45 1.51
N ALA A 144 1.61 -10.22 1.26
CA ALA A 144 0.96 -10.59 -0.01
C ALA A 144 1.55 -9.82 -1.20
N GLY A 145 1.73 -8.51 -1.04
CA GLY A 145 2.26 -7.63 -2.07
C GLY A 145 3.70 -7.95 -2.47
N SER A 146 4.53 -8.49 -1.57
CA SER A 146 5.85 -9.01 -1.91
C SER A 146 5.77 -10.13 -2.94
N ILE A 147 4.84 -11.08 -2.79
CA ILE A 147 4.69 -12.17 -3.77
C ILE A 147 4.26 -11.61 -5.13
N ALA A 148 3.28 -10.70 -5.15
CA ALA A 148 2.82 -10.04 -6.37
C ALA A 148 3.92 -9.19 -7.02
N ARG A 149 4.73 -8.48 -6.23
CA ARG A 149 5.90 -7.74 -6.70
C ARG A 149 6.91 -8.67 -7.33
N LYS A 150 7.23 -9.79 -6.69
CA LYS A 150 8.19 -10.78 -7.22
C LYS A 150 7.76 -11.30 -8.58
N PHE A 151 6.46 -11.53 -8.74
CA PHE A 151 5.85 -11.89 -10.02
C PHE A 151 6.05 -10.79 -11.07
N LEU A 152 5.76 -9.54 -10.74
CA LEU A 152 5.91 -8.40 -11.66
C LEU A 152 7.38 -8.12 -12.04
N GLU A 153 8.31 -8.26 -11.09
CA GLU A 153 9.76 -8.12 -11.33
C GLU A 153 10.26 -9.09 -12.41
N PHE A 154 9.70 -10.30 -12.49
CA PHE A 154 10.04 -11.28 -13.53
C PHE A 154 9.75 -10.74 -14.95
N PHE A 155 8.76 -9.85 -15.09
CA PHE A 155 8.41 -9.19 -16.35
C PHE A 155 9.07 -7.82 -16.54
N GLY A 156 10.03 -7.47 -15.68
CA GLY A 156 10.76 -6.20 -15.75
C GLY A 156 9.96 -5.00 -15.22
N ILE A 157 8.89 -5.24 -14.45
CA ILE A 157 8.10 -4.17 -13.83
C ILE A 157 8.69 -3.84 -12.46
N SER A 158 9.02 -2.57 -12.24
CA SER A 158 9.54 -2.07 -10.97
C SER A 158 8.58 -1.10 -10.31
N ILE A 159 8.46 -1.15 -8.98
CA ILE A 159 7.53 -0.33 -8.20
C ILE A 159 8.32 0.35 -7.08
N HIS A 160 8.31 1.67 -7.04
CA HIS A 160 8.99 2.46 -6.03
C HIS A 160 8.08 3.54 -5.49
N SER A 161 8.40 4.08 -4.32
CA SER A 161 7.66 5.20 -3.76
C SER A 161 8.51 6.12 -2.90
N ARG A 162 8.05 7.36 -2.81
CA ARG A 162 8.72 8.47 -2.12
C ARG A 162 7.71 9.33 -1.39
N VAL A 163 8.15 10.04 -0.36
CA VAL A 163 7.34 11.09 0.28
C VAL A 163 7.54 12.38 -0.47
N ILE A 164 6.44 13.05 -0.85
CA ILE A 164 6.47 14.33 -1.57
C ILE A 164 5.96 15.50 -0.72
N SER A 165 5.25 15.23 0.38
CA SER A 165 4.92 16.23 1.39
C SER A 165 4.69 15.64 2.77
N ILE A 166 4.98 16.42 3.81
CA ILE A 166 4.58 16.20 5.20
C ILE A 166 4.11 17.54 5.75
N GLY A 167 2.90 17.57 6.32
CA GLY A 167 2.32 18.81 6.85
C GLY A 167 2.27 19.93 5.80
N SER A 168 2.80 21.10 6.14
CA SER A 168 2.92 22.24 5.21
C SER A 168 4.15 22.20 4.28
N GLU A 169 5.05 21.24 4.47
CA GLU A 169 6.30 21.14 3.71
C GLU A 169 6.15 20.19 2.51
N SER A 170 6.76 20.55 1.38
CA SER A 170 6.75 19.74 0.15
C SER A 170 8.14 19.65 -0.47
N SER A 171 8.46 18.51 -1.09
CA SER A 171 9.69 18.34 -1.86
C SER A 171 9.59 19.03 -3.23
N GLN A 172 10.74 19.25 -3.87
CA GLN A 172 10.76 19.70 -5.26
C GLN A 172 10.11 18.66 -6.19
N LYS A 173 9.48 19.13 -7.27
CA LYS A 173 9.00 18.25 -8.34
C LYS A 173 10.20 17.77 -9.16
N LEU A 174 10.36 16.46 -9.25
CA LEU A 174 11.40 15.83 -10.07
C LEU A 174 10.76 14.94 -11.14
N ASN A 175 11.36 14.97 -12.33
CA ASN A 175 11.13 13.94 -13.35
C ASN A 175 11.59 12.59 -12.81
N TYR A 176 10.88 11.51 -13.18
CA TYR A 176 11.10 10.21 -12.57
C TYR A 176 12.50 9.64 -12.89
N GLU A 177 13.09 10.00 -14.03
CA GLU A 177 14.43 9.59 -14.46
C GLU A 177 15.53 10.14 -13.56
N ASN A 178 15.26 11.24 -12.85
CA ASN A 178 16.21 11.92 -11.98
C ASN A 178 16.05 11.52 -10.51
N ILE A 179 15.23 10.51 -10.21
CA ILE A 179 15.00 10.06 -8.84
C ILE A 179 16.12 9.10 -8.42
N ASP A 180 16.81 9.44 -7.34
CA ASP A 180 17.74 8.55 -6.67
C ASP A 180 16.99 7.65 -5.68
N TRP A 181 16.66 6.44 -6.13
CA TRP A 181 15.95 5.45 -5.30
C TRP A 181 16.82 4.90 -4.17
N GLU A 182 18.14 4.88 -4.32
CA GLU A 182 19.05 4.42 -3.26
C GLU A 182 19.04 5.41 -2.10
N PHE A 183 19.13 6.72 -2.41
CA PHE A 183 18.98 7.76 -1.42
C PHE A 183 17.63 7.67 -0.69
N ILE A 184 16.51 7.54 -1.42
CA ILE A 184 15.16 7.43 -0.83
C ILE A 184 15.05 6.24 0.14
N GLU A 185 15.61 5.07 -0.20
CA GLU A 185 15.59 3.91 0.69
C GLU A 185 16.45 4.07 1.94
N SER A 186 17.49 4.92 1.88
CA SER A 186 18.34 5.26 3.02
C SER A 186 17.80 6.40 3.90
N SER A 187 16.98 7.29 3.33
CA SER A 187 16.38 8.44 4.01
C SER A 187 15.43 8.00 5.12
N GLU A 188 15.50 8.64 6.29
CA GLU A 188 14.65 8.29 7.43
C GLU A 188 13.18 8.64 7.19
N VAL A 189 12.90 9.55 6.25
CA VAL A 189 11.55 9.98 5.87
C VAL A 189 11.20 9.62 4.43
N ARG A 190 12.08 8.92 3.70
CA ARG A 190 11.93 8.59 2.27
C ARG A 190 11.75 9.83 1.39
N ALA A 191 12.51 10.88 1.69
CA ALA A 191 12.54 12.10 0.90
C ALA A 191 13.45 11.96 -0.34
N ASN A 192 13.26 12.85 -1.31
CA ASN A 192 14.01 12.87 -2.57
C ASN A 192 15.45 13.37 -2.44
N ASP A 193 15.68 14.24 -1.47
CA ASP A 193 16.92 14.96 -1.28
C ASP A 193 17.07 15.37 0.20
N LEU A 194 18.28 15.76 0.58
CA LEU A 194 18.60 16.12 1.96
C LEU A 194 17.84 17.36 2.44
N GLU A 195 17.55 18.32 1.56
CA GLU A 195 16.81 19.54 1.92
C GLU A 195 15.38 19.20 2.34
N SER A 196 14.71 18.37 1.54
CA SER A 196 13.38 17.85 1.81
C SER A 196 13.36 16.97 3.06
N GLU A 197 14.37 16.14 3.28
CA GLU A 197 14.51 15.34 4.50
C GLU A 197 14.55 16.21 5.75
N VAL A 198 15.37 17.27 5.76
CA VAL A 198 15.47 18.21 6.88
C VAL A 198 14.12 18.91 7.14
N LYS A 199 13.46 19.39 6.09
CA LYS A 199 12.14 20.03 6.19
C LYS A 199 11.09 19.09 6.79
N PHE A 200 11.00 17.87 6.27
CA PHE A 200 10.06 16.86 6.72
C PHE A 200 10.30 16.43 8.17
N LYS A 201 11.56 16.22 8.59
CA LYS A 201 11.90 15.91 9.98
C LYS A 201 11.51 17.04 10.93
N LYS A 202 11.79 18.29 10.53
CA LYS A 202 11.42 19.49 11.30
C LYS A 202 9.90 19.59 11.50
N GLU A 203 9.11 19.31 10.46
CA GLU A 203 7.65 19.31 10.55
C GLU A 203 7.13 18.21 11.50
N ILE A 204 7.73 17.02 11.45
CA ILE A 204 7.41 15.93 12.39
C ILE A 204 7.77 16.32 13.83
N ASP A 205 8.93 16.94 14.05
CA ASP A 205 9.37 17.40 15.37
C ASP A 205 8.48 18.52 15.90
N LEU A 206 8.03 19.43 15.03
CA LEU A 206 7.06 20.46 15.37
C LEU A 206 5.75 19.84 15.84
N ALA A 207 5.17 18.92 15.07
CA ALA A 207 3.94 18.22 15.44
C ALA A 207 4.10 17.47 16.79
N LYS A 208 5.23 16.80 16.99
CA LYS A 208 5.57 16.14 18.26
C LYS A 208 5.63 17.12 19.43
N SER A 209 6.31 18.26 19.27
CA SER A 209 6.42 19.29 20.30
C SER A 209 5.05 19.90 20.66
N GLN A 210 4.15 19.98 19.69
CA GLN A 210 2.77 20.43 19.85
C GLN A 210 1.84 19.32 20.36
N ARG A 211 2.37 18.12 20.62
CA ARG A 211 1.62 16.94 21.08
C ARG A 211 0.48 16.53 20.12
N THR A 212 0.67 16.78 18.83
CA THR A 212 -0.24 16.42 17.74
C THR A 212 0.44 15.46 16.74
N THR A 213 -0.27 15.06 15.70
CA THR A 213 0.23 14.21 14.62
C THR A 213 0.15 14.93 13.28
N VAL A 214 0.89 14.44 12.29
CA VAL A 214 0.95 15.04 10.95
C VAL A 214 0.80 13.98 9.87
N GLY A 215 0.12 14.36 8.79
CA GLY A 215 -0.10 13.55 7.59
C GLY A 215 0.78 14.05 6.44
N GLY A 216 0.42 13.67 5.22
CA GLY A 216 1.17 14.10 4.04
C GLY A 216 0.75 13.39 2.77
N ILE A 217 1.60 13.50 1.75
CA ILE A 217 1.41 12.85 0.46
C ILE A 217 2.64 12.03 0.12
N PHE A 218 2.44 10.80 -0.30
CA PHE A 218 3.47 9.98 -0.92
C PHE A 218 3.09 9.64 -2.36
N GLN A 219 4.11 9.43 -3.19
CA GLN A 219 3.96 9.12 -4.61
C GLN A 219 4.51 7.72 -4.87
N ILE A 220 3.74 6.91 -5.59
CA ILE A 220 4.13 5.60 -6.09
C ILE A 220 4.39 5.75 -7.60
N ILE A 221 5.51 5.20 -8.06
CA ILE A 221 5.89 5.17 -9.48
C ILE A 221 6.12 3.72 -9.87
N THR A 222 5.45 3.28 -10.93
CA THR A 222 5.60 1.93 -11.47
C THR A 222 6.06 1.98 -12.92
N CYS A 223 7.24 1.41 -13.20
CA CYS A 223 7.89 1.45 -14.50
C CYS A 223 7.84 0.08 -15.19
N GLY A 224 8.00 0.06 -16.52
CA GLY A 224 8.07 -1.17 -17.32
C GLY A 224 6.72 -1.85 -17.55
N VAL A 225 5.60 -1.16 -17.25
CA VAL A 225 4.26 -1.75 -17.40
C VAL A 225 3.90 -1.82 -18.89
N PRO A 226 3.49 -2.99 -19.41
CA PRO A 226 3.10 -3.08 -20.80
C PRO A 226 1.83 -2.29 -21.10
N VAL A 227 1.68 -1.84 -22.33
CA VAL A 227 0.46 -1.19 -22.82
C VAL A 227 -0.74 -2.14 -22.73
N GLY A 228 -1.87 -1.63 -22.27
CA GLY A 228 -3.17 -2.30 -22.34
C GLY A 228 -3.46 -3.30 -21.21
N LEU A 229 -2.88 -3.12 -20.01
CA LEU A 229 -3.46 -3.65 -18.78
C LEU A 229 -4.69 -2.81 -18.40
N GLY A 230 -5.72 -3.43 -17.83
CA GLY A 230 -7.03 -2.78 -17.64
C GLY A 230 -7.86 -2.75 -18.91
N SER A 231 -9.01 -2.08 -18.86
CA SER A 231 -9.90 -1.97 -20.01
C SER A 231 -10.86 -0.78 -19.92
N HIS A 232 -11.10 -0.12 -21.05
CA HIS A 232 -12.11 0.92 -21.18
C HIS A 232 -13.54 0.37 -21.34
N VAL A 233 -13.69 -0.92 -21.60
CA VAL A 233 -14.95 -1.54 -22.06
C VAL A 233 -16.05 -1.54 -21.00
N HIS A 234 -15.67 -1.49 -19.72
CA HIS A 234 -16.61 -1.44 -18.61
C HIS A 234 -15.97 -0.76 -17.40
N TRP A 235 -16.78 -0.11 -16.56
CA TRP A 235 -16.31 0.82 -15.53
C TRP A 235 -15.42 0.16 -14.46
N ASP A 236 -15.71 -1.08 -14.08
CA ASP A 236 -14.99 -1.87 -13.06
C ASP A 236 -13.73 -2.57 -13.60
N ARG A 237 -13.54 -2.55 -14.94
CA ARG A 237 -12.33 -3.03 -15.60
C ARG A 237 -11.30 -1.92 -15.84
N LYS A 238 -11.64 -0.67 -15.55
CA LYS A 238 -10.73 0.46 -15.66
C LYS A 238 -9.68 0.41 -14.54
N LEU A 239 -8.41 0.37 -14.93
CA LEU A 239 -7.30 0.12 -14.01
C LEU A 239 -7.12 1.25 -12.98
N ASP A 240 -7.32 2.50 -13.38
CA ASP A 240 -7.33 3.66 -12.47
C ASP A 240 -8.41 3.53 -11.39
N GLY A 241 -9.60 3.02 -11.73
CA GLY A 241 -10.65 2.70 -10.75
C GLY A 241 -10.24 1.60 -9.76
N GLN A 242 -9.61 0.54 -10.26
CA GLN A 242 -9.10 -0.57 -9.44
C GLN A 242 -7.95 -0.12 -8.52
N ILE A 243 -7.00 0.67 -9.05
CA ILE A 243 -5.94 1.32 -8.28
C ILE A 243 -6.53 2.23 -7.22
N GLY A 244 -7.52 3.05 -7.59
CA GLY A 244 -8.20 3.95 -6.68
C GLY A 244 -8.82 3.21 -5.50
N GLN A 245 -9.57 2.14 -5.75
CA GLN A 245 -10.13 1.28 -4.70
C GLN A 245 -9.04 0.69 -3.80
N SER A 246 -8.00 0.12 -4.42
CA SER A 246 -6.89 -0.54 -3.71
C SER A 246 -6.15 0.42 -2.78
N ILE A 247 -5.81 1.61 -3.27
CA ILE A 247 -5.10 2.65 -2.52
C ILE A 247 -5.98 3.30 -1.46
N LEU A 248 -7.23 3.66 -1.78
CA LEU A 248 -8.17 4.24 -0.81
C LEU A 248 -8.51 3.27 0.34
N SER A 249 -8.34 1.96 0.13
CA SER A 249 -8.56 0.95 1.17
C SER A 249 -7.46 0.89 2.25
N ILE A 250 -6.34 1.61 2.06
CA ILE A 250 -5.25 1.68 3.02
C ILE A 250 -5.68 2.56 4.20
N ASN A 251 -5.36 2.13 5.42
CA ASN A 251 -5.71 2.86 6.63
C ASN A 251 -5.24 4.32 6.55
N ALA A 252 -6.11 5.25 6.93
CA ALA A 252 -5.88 6.70 6.91
C ALA A 252 -5.69 7.35 5.52
N VAL A 253 -5.76 6.62 4.42
CA VAL A 253 -5.79 7.26 3.09
C VAL A 253 -7.14 7.95 2.89
N LYS A 254 -7.11 9.19 2.39
CA LYS A 254 -8.29 10.03 2.16
C LYS A 254 -8.39 10.58 0.74
N GLY A 255 -7.34 10.42 -0.06
CA GLY A 255 -7.32 10.84 -1.46
C GLY A 255 -6.31 10.04 -2.27
N VAL A 256 -6.61 9.87 -3.55
CA VAL A 256 -5.75 9.23 -4.54
C VAL A 256 -5.85 10.03 -5.83
N GLU A 257 -4.72 10.24 -6.49
CA GLU A 257 -4.62 10.91 -7.77
C GLU A 257 -3.77 10.07 -8.71
N ILE A 258 -4.18 9.97 -9.98
CA ILE A 258 -3.35 9.39 -11.05
C ILE A 258 -2.71 10.54 -11.82
N GLY A 259 -1.39 10.47 -12.04
CA GLY A 259 -0.62 11.50 -12.70
C GLY A 259 -0.74 12.87 -12.02
N ASN A 260 -1.10 13.89 -12.80
CA ASN A 260 -1.34 15.25 -12.33
C ASN A 260 -2.82 15.52 -11.95
N GLY A 261 -3.61 14.48 -11.67
CA GLY A 261 -5.02 14.50 -11.27
C GLY A 261 -5.67 15.86 -11.02
N PHE A 262 -5.61 16.36 -9.78
CA PHE A 262 -6.24 17.65 -9.42
C PHE A 262 -5.52 18.86 -10.01
N GLU A 263 -4.20 18.82 -10.21
CA GLU A 263 -3.46 19.91 -10.84
C GLU A 263 -3.97 20.18 -12.28
N ASN A 264 -4.35 19.13 -13.01
CA ASN A 264 -4.86 19.22 -14.37
C ASN A 264 -6.20 19.97 -14.47
N THR A 265 -6.99 20.07 -13.40
CA THR A 265 -8.30 20.75 -13.44
C THR A 265 -8.18 22.27 -13.62
N THR A 266 -6.98 22.82 -13.47
CA THR A 266 -6.70 24.26 -13.61
C THR A 266 -6.06 24.62 -14.95
N LYS A 267 -5.80 23.62 -15.80
CA LYS A 267 -5.09 23.77 -17.08
C LYS A 267 -6.03 23.57 -18.27
N LYS A 268 -5.65 24.07 -19.44
CA LYS A 268 -6.38 23.82 -20.70
C LYS A 268 -5.97 22.46 -21.26
N GLY A 269 -6.85 21.82 -22.03
CA GLY A 269 -6.60 20.47 -22.57
C GLY A 269 -5.27 20.33 -23.33
N LYS A 270 -4.85 21.37 -24.07
CA LYS A 270 -3.55 21.39 -24.77
C LYS A 270 -2.32 21.27 -23.85
N ASP A 271 -2.48 21.63 -22.58
CA ASP A 271 -1.43 21.64 -21.55
C ASP A 271 -1.58 20.45 -20.57
N VAL A 272 -2.52 19.53 -20.85
CA VAL A 272 -2.86 18.36 -20.02
C VAL A 272 -2.66 17.05 -20.77
N HIS A 273 -3.06 16.98 -22.04
CA HIS A 273 -3.00 15.71 -22.77
C HIS A 273 -1.60 15.40 -23.27
N ASP A 274 -1.21 14.13 -23.14
CA ASP A 274 0.12 13.66 -23.48
C ASP A 274 0.21 13.35 -24.98
N VAL A 275 1.03 14.12 -25.71
CA VAL A 275 1.14 13.95 -27.17
C VAL A 275 1.97 12.70 -27.48
N ILE A 276 1.39 11.83 -28.30
CA ILE A 276 2.03 10.62 -28.81
C ILE A 276 2.84 10.96 -30.06
N ILE A 277 4.11 10.58 -30.07
CA ILE A 277 5.01 10.71 -31.23
C ILE A 277 5.65 9.36 -31.57
N PRO A 278 6.04 9.13 -32.84
CA PRO A 278 6.83 7.95 -33.19
C PRO A 278 8.16 7.91 -32.42
N ASP A 279 8.61 6.70 -32.07
CA ASP A 279 9.94 6.51 -31.53
C ASP A 279 10.99 6.79 -32.63
N LYS A 280 12.08 7.49 -32.25
CA LYS A 280 13.19 7.81 -33.15
C LYS A 280 13.88 6.57 -33.70
N ASN A 281 13.93 5.50 -32.90
CA ASN A 281 14.62 4.27 -33.25
C ASN A 281 13.74 3.29 -34.04
N ASN A 282 12.41 3.44 -33.98
CA ASN A 282 11.46 2.64 -34.72
C ASN A 282 10.14 3.42 -34.88
N VAL A 283 9.88 3.91 -36.09
CA VAL A 283 8.66 4.68 -36.41
C VAL A 283 7.35 3.93 -36.21
N LYS A 284 7.41 2.61 -36.02
CA LYS A 284 6.24 1.75 -35.68
C LYS A 284 5.99 1.63 -34.18
N ASN A 285 6.91 2.12 -33.35
CA ASN A 285 6.70 2.29 -31.92
C ASN A 285 6.28 3.73 -31.63
N PHE A 286 5.57 3.91 -30.53
CA PHE A 286 5.07 5.20 -30.09
C PHE A 286 5.56 5.51 -28.69
N LYS A 287 5.72 6.80 -28.37
CA LYS A 287 6.07 7.29 -27.04
C LYS A 287 5.34 8.58 -26.75
N HIS A 288 5.13 8.90 -25.49
CA HIS A 288 4.61 10.20 -25.10
C HIS A 288 5.75 11.21 -24.91
N ILE A 289 5.46 12.49 -25.12
CA ILE A 289 6.41 13.58 -24.82
C ILE A 289 6.35 14.02 -23.35
N SER A 290 5.27 13.67 -22.67
CA SER A 290 4.93 14.01 -21.28
C SER A 290 4.13 12.86 -20.66
N ASN A 291 3.90 12.91 -19.35
CA ASN A 291 3.15 11.88 -18.63
C ASN A 291 2.20 12.50 -17.58
N HIS A 292 1.39 13.45 -18.02
CA HIS A 292 0.38 14.11 -17.19
C HIS A 292 -0.78 13.19 -16.81
N ALA A 293 -1.08 12.20 -17.67
CA ALA A 293 -2.06 11.15 -17.41
C ALA A 293 -1.57 10.10 -16.39
N GLY A 294 -0.27 10.11 -16.06
CA GLY A 294 0.31 9.18 -15.07
C GLY A 294 0.24 7.73 -15.50
N GLY A 295 0.51 7.45 -16.77
CA GLY A 295 0.63 6.11 -17.34
C GLY A 295 -0.70 5.42 -17.65
N ILE A 296 -1.85 6.08 -17.44
CA ILE A 296 -3.18 5.49 -17.64
C ILE A 296 -4.07 6.40 -18.48
N GLU A 297 -4.59 5.87 -19.58
CA GLU A 297 -5.56 6.55 -20.44
C GLU A 297 -6.75 5.63 -20.73
N GLY A 298 -7.97 6.16 -20.62
CA GLY A 298 -9.19 5.36 -20.81
C GLY A 298 -9.32 4.17 -19.85
N GLY A 299 -8.63 4.19 -18.70
CA GLY A 299 -8.59 3.06 -17.76
C GLY A 299 -7.64 1.94 -18.17
N MET A 300 -6.70 2.20 -19.10
CA MET A 300 -5.69 1.24 -19.54
C MET A 300 -4.29 1.82 -19.42
N THR A 301 -3.29 0.96 -19.19
CA THR A 301 -1.89 1.40 -19.22
C THR A 301 -1.49 1.83 -20.63
N ASN A 302 -0.83 2.99 -20.75
CA ASN A 302 -0.39 3.54 -22.03
C ASN A 302 1.11 3.30 -22.30
N GLY A 303 1.82 2.65 -21.37
CA GLY A 303 3.23 2.28 -21.48
C GLY A 303 4.20 3.25 -20.79
N GLU A 304 3.75 4.45 -20.42
CA GLU A 304 4.50 5.35 -19.57
C GLU A 304 4.46 4.88 -18.10
N PRO A 305 5.36 5.38 -17.23
CA PRO A 305 5.30 5.07 -15.81
C PRO A 305 3.92 5.38 -15.21
N ILE A 306 3.37 4.45 -14.44
CA ILE A 306 2.15 4.70 -13.67
C ILE A 306 2.54 5.55 -12.47
N ILE A 307 1.94 6.74 -12.34
CA ILE A 307 2.20 7.67 -11.23
C ILE A 307 0.94 7.80 -10.39
N VAL A 308 1.04 7.49 -9.10
CA VAL A 308 -0.07 7.57 -8.15
C VAL A 308 0.33 8.42 -6.94
N ASN A 309 -0.37 9.53 -6.70
CA ASN A 309 -0.19 10.33 -5.49
C ASN A 309 -1.25 9.93 -4.45
N VAL A 310 -0.84 9.79 -3.19
CA VAL A 310 -1.68 9.24 -2.13
C VAL A 310 -1.69 10.18 -0.93
N ALA A 311 -2.86 10.75 -0.63
CA ALA A 311 -3.05 11.64 0.51
C ALA A 311 -3.41 10.82 1.75
N ILE A 312 -2.53 10.84 2.76
CA ILE A 312 -2.73 10.17 4.04
C ILE A 312 -2.97 11.20 5.14
N LYS A 313 -4.08 11.07 5.84
CA LYS A 313 -4.41 11.99 6.94
C LYS A 313 -3.49 11.76 8.16
N PRO A 314 -3.37 12.76 9.05
CA PRO A 314 -2.73 12.56 10.35
C PRO A 314 -3.36 11.39 11.12
N ILE A 315 -2.55 10.78 11.98
CA ILE A 315 -3.00 9.69 12.86
C ILE A 315 -4.03 10.24 13.84
N ALA A 316 -5.15 9.54 13.98
CA ALA A 316 -6.29 10.01 14.78
C ALA A 316 -5.96 10.21 16.28
N THR A 317 -5.05 9.40 16.81
CA THR A 317 -4.62 9.45 18.20
C THR A 317 -3.48 10.44 18.39
N MET A 318 -3.56 11.30 19.41
CA MET A 318 -2.55 12.31 19.74
C MET A 318 -2.36 12.43 21.26
N THR A 319 -1.16 12.85 21.68
CA THR A 319 -0.80 12.93 23.11
C THR A 319 -1.49 14.08 23.83
N LYS A 320 -1.92 15.12 23.10
CA LYS A 320 -2.91 16.09 23.55
C LYS A 320 -4.26 15.63 22.97
N PRO A 321 -5.10 14.94 23.73
CA PRO A 321 -6.29 14.30 23.20
C PRO A 321 -7.33 15.32 22.72
N LEU A 322 -8.17 14.89 21.78
CA LEU A 322 -9.34 15.64 21.35
C LEU A 322 -10.50 15.42 22.31
N PRO A 323 -11.47 16.36 22.40
CA PRO A 323 -12.76 16.08 23.01
C PRO A 323 -13.43 14.88 22.34
N SER A 324 -14.04 14.03 23.15
CA SER A 324 -14.70 12.81 22.74
C SER A 324 -15.84 12.44 23.68
N VAL A 325 -16.36 11.23 23.55
CA VAL A 325 -17.46 10.69 24.33
C VAL A 325 -17.17 9.25 24.73
N ASP A 326 -17.61 8.86 25.93
CA ASP A 326 -17.76 7.45 26.27
C ASP A 326 -19.01 6.91 25.57
N ILE A 327 -18.85 5.89 24.74
CA ILE A 327 -19.95 5.40 23.88
C ILE A 327 -21.11 4.80 24.67
N ASN A 328 -20.87 4.34 25.90
CA ASN A 328 -21.88 3.67 26.72
C ASN A 328 -22.65 4.66 27.61
N THR A 329 -21.95 5.66 28.16
CA THR A 329 -22.57 6.61 29.10
C THR A 329 -23.02 7.91 28.42
N GLY A 330 -22.44 8.26 27.27
CA GLY A 330 -22.66 9.56 26.62
C GLY A 330 -21.91 10.73 27.29
N GLU A 331 -21.08 10.46 28.29
CA GLU A 331 -20.29 11.47 28.98
C GLU A 331 -19.20 12.05 28.06
N ILE A 332 -19.03 13.37 28.10
CA ILE A 332 -17.93 14.06 27.40
C ILE A 332 -16.63 13.75 28.12
N VAL A 333 -15.68 13.14 27.41
CA VAL A 333 -14.37 12.75 27.92
C VAL A 333 -13.27 13.12 26.92
N GLU A 334 -12.01 12.96 27.32
CA GLU A 334 -10.89 13.03 26.38
C GLU A 334 -10.74 11.72 25.60
N ALA A 335 -10.45 11.83 24.29
CA ALA A 335 -10.14 10.69 23.44
C ALA A 335 -8.95 9.90 23.99
N ALA A 336 -9.00 8.58 23.87
CA ALA A 336 -7.91 7.75 24.38
C ALA A 336 -6.66 7.78 23.50
N TYR A 337 -5.52 7.53 24.16
CA TYR A 337 -4.23 7.43 23.52
C TYR A 337 -3.83 5.97 23.24
N ASN A 338 -4.03 5.51 21.99
CA ASN A 338 -3.80 4.14 21.57
C ASN A 338 -2.44 3.90 20.87
N ARG A 339 -1.78 4.93 20.34
CA ARG A 339 -0.53 4.80 19.57
C ARG A 339 0.33 6.06 19.64
N SER A 340 1.65 5.86 19.54
CA SER A 340 2.68 6.89 19.73
C SER A 340 3.38 7.37 18.47
N ASP A 341 2.97 6.88 17.31
CA ASP A 341 3.44 7.40 16.02
C ASP A 341 2.99 8.87 15.84
N ILE A 342 3.90 9.74 15.40
CA ILE A 342 3.62 11.14 15.06
C ILE A 342 3.29 11.29 13.57
N CYS A 343 4.00 10.55 12.72
CA CYS A 343 3.83 10.57 11.28
C CYS A 343 3.98 9.15 10.71
N GLN A 344 3.12 8.79 9.75
CA GLN A 344 3.09 7.46 9.13
C GLN A 344 3.34 7.47 7.62
N VAL A 345 3.59 8.64 7.02
CA VAL A 345 3.65 8.82 5.56
C VAL A 345 4.74 7.92 4.94
N SER A 346 5.95 7.93 5.50
CA SER A 346 7.08 7.11 5.01
C SER A 346 6.84 5.61 5.17
N ARG A 347 6.06 5.20 6.18
CA ARG A 347 5.69 3.79 6.40
C ARG A 347 4.53 3.34 5.49
N ALA A 348 3.72 4.28 5.02
CA ALA A 348 2.64 4.03 4.07
C ALA A 348 3.16 3.76 2.65
N CYS A 349 4.36 4.26 2.31
CA CYS A 349 5.04 4.01 1.04
C CYS A 349 5.10 2.51 0.67
N PRO A 350 5.77 1.60 1.42
CA PRO A 350 5.78 0.16 1.09
C PRO A 350 4.40 -0.49 1.05
N ILE A 351 3.43 0.02 1.82
CA ILE A 351 2.04 -0.47 1.82
C ILE A 351 1.37 -0.11 0.50
N GLY A 352 1.48 1.14 0.07
CA GLY A 352 0.97 1.61 -1.22
C GLY A 352 1.60 0.85 -2.38
N GLU A 353 2.92 0.68 -2.38
CA GLU A 353 3.61 -0.12 -3.39
C GLU A 353 3.07 -1.57 -3.46
N SER A 354 2.79 -2.18 -2.30
CA SER A 354 2.24 -3.54 -2.21
C SER A 354 0.83 -3.63 -2.77
N MET A 355 -0.01 -2.63 -2.50
CA MET A 355 -1.38 -2.55 -3.02
C MET A 355 -1.40 -2.34 -4.55
N ILE A 356 -0.47 -1.54 -5.09
CA ILE A 356 -0.28 -1.44 -6.55
C ILE A 356 0.20 -2.77 -7.13
N ALA A 357 1.18 -3.42 -6.50
CA ALA A 357 1.68 -4.71 -6.97
C ALA A 357 0.58 -5.76 -7.08
N LEU A 358 -0.28 -5.88 -6.07
CA LEU A 358 -1.43 -6.79 -6.08
C LEU A 358 -2.41 -6.47 -7.22
N THR A 359 -2.73 -5.18 -7.40
CA THR A 359 -3.67 -4.72 -8.43
C THR A 359 -3.14 -4.98 -9.85
N LEU A 360 -1.87 -4.66 -10.08
CA LEU A 360 -1.21 -4.88 -11.37
C LEU A 360 -1.00 -6.35 -11.66
N ALA A 361 -0.58 -7.15 -10.67
CA ALA A 361 -0.44 -8.60 -10.86
C ALA A 361 -1.77 -9.26 -11.22
N ASN A 362 -2.88 -8.86 -10.59
CA ASN A 362 -4.21 -9.31 -10.98
C ASN A 362 -4.54 -8.94 -12.44
N SER A 363 -4.34 -7.68 -12.82
CA SER A 363 -4.60 -7.21 -14.19
C SER A 363 -3.70 -7.89 -15.24
N PHE A 364 -2.46 -8.18 -14.86
CA PHE A 364 -1.50 -8.87 -15.71
C PHE A 364 -1.93 -10.32 -15.95
N LEU A 365 -2.33 -11.04 -14.89
CA LEU A 365 -2.86 -12.41 -14.97
C LEU A 365 -4.19 -12.48 -15.72
N GLU A 366 -5.06 -11.48 -15.56
CA GLU A 366 -6.32 -11.40 -16.32
C GLU A 366 -6.05 -11.29 -17.83
N LYS A 367 -5.06 -10.48 -18.22
CA LYS A 367 -4.73 -10.25 -19.63
C LYS A 367 -3.97 -11.40 -20.27
N PHE A 368 -2.96 -11.93 -19.58
CA PHE A 368 -2.03 -12.91 -20.15
C PHE A 368 -2.35 -14.35 -19.77
N GLY A 369 -3.28 -14.59 -18.84
CA GLY A 369 -3.70 -15.91 -18.41
C GLY A 369 -2.56 -16.73 -17.79
N GLY A 370 -2.62 -18.04 -17.98
CA GLY A 370 -1.58 -19.01 -17.62
C GLY A 370 -1.66 -19.61 -16.21
N ASP A 371 -1.07 -20.80 -16.07
CA ASP A 371 -0.96 -21.55 -14.81
C ASP A 371 0.50 -21.71 -14.34
N SER A 372 1.47 -21.46 -15.23
CA SER A 372 2.91 -21.50 -14.93
C SER A 372 3.63 -20.25 -15.43
N MET A 373 4.76 -19.89 -14.80
CA MET A 373 5.55 -18.73 -15.24
C MET A 373 5.95 -18.79 -16.72
N LEU A 374 6.28 -19.99 -17.24
CA LEU A 374 6.70 -20.18 -18.63
C LEU A 374 5.55 -19.88 -19.63
N GLU A 375 4.34 -20.34 -19.31
CA GLU A 375 3.16 -20.11 -20.14
C GLU A 375 2.85 -18.60 -20.23
N ILE A 376 2.85 -17.93 -19.08
CA ILE A 376 2.61 -16.48 -18.99
C ILE A 376 3.68 -15.71 -19.76
N GLN A 377 4.94 -16.10 -19.61
CA GLN A 377 6.05 -15.52 -20.37
C GLN A 377 5.85 -15.67 -21.88
N THR A 378 5.37 -16.82 -22.33
CA THR A 378 5.08 -17.08 -23.75
C THR A 378 3.95 -16.18 -24.26
N ASN A 379 2.85 -16.08 -23.51
CA ASN A 379 1.71 -15.22 -23.85
C ASN A 379 2.11 -13.75 -23.89
N TYR A 380 2.84 -13.29 -22.87
CA TYR A 380 3.37 -11.93 -22.79
C TYR A 380 4.30 -11.60 -23.96
N THR A 381 5.29 -12.46 -24.24
CA THR A 381 6.23 -12.26 -25.35
C THR A 381 5.52 -12.21 -26.70
N SER A 382 4.51 -13.07 -26.89
CA SER A 382 3.70 -13.09 -28.11
C SER A 382 2.92 -11.79 -28.29
N PHE A 383 2.29 -11.29 -27.23
CA PHE A 383 1.61 -9.99 -27.23
C PHE A 383 2.55 -8.83 -27.54
N ILE A 384 3.75 -8.80 -26.97
CA ILE A 384 4.74 -7.76 -27.29
C ILE A 384 5.17 -7.84 -28.77
N LYS A 385 5.29 -9.05 -29.32
CA LYS A 385 5.61 -9.25 -30.75
C LYS A 385 4.50 -8.73 -31.66
N THR A 386 3.22 -8.89 -31.31
CA THR A 386 2.12 -8.36 -32.13
C THR A 386 2.14 -6.83 -32.19
N HIS A 387 2.55 -6.15 -31.12
CA HIS A 387 2.68 -4.69 -31.09
C HIS A 387 3.80 -4.20 -32.01
N LYS A 388 4.96 -4.85 -31.99
CA LYS A 388 6.08 -4.53 -32.90
C LYS A 388 5.73 -4.71 -34.37
N ASN A 389 4.77 -5.60 -34.67
CA ASN A 389 4.31 -5.86 -36.02
C ASN A 389 3.11 -4.98 -36.43
N PHE A 390 2.54 -4.20 -35.52
CA PHE A 390 1.36 -3.37 -35.78
C PHE A 390 1.63 -2.40 -36.94
N GLY A 391 0.70 -2.31 -37.89
CA GLY A 391 0.84 -1.50 -39.10
C GLY A 391 1.72 -2.11 -40.21
N SER A 392 2.24 -3.33 -40.05
CA SER A 392 2.89 -4.10 -41.13
C SER A 392 1.81 -4.87 -41.91
N LYS A 393 1.12 -4.17 -42.83
CA LYS A 393 0.28 -4.81 -43.85
C LYS A 393 0.94 -4.69 -45.21
#